data_AF-A0A545VMN0-F1
#
_entry.id   AF-A0A545VMN0-F1
#
_cell.length_a   1.000
_cell.length_b   1.000
_cell.length_c   1.000
_cell.angle_alpha   90.00
_cell.angle_beta   90.00
_cell.angle_gamma   90.00
#
_symmetry.space_group_name_H-M   'P 1'
#
loop_
_entity.id
_entity.type
_entity.pdbx_description
1 polymer ?
#
loop_
_entity_poly.entity_id
_entity_poly.type
_entity_poly.pdbx_seq_one_letter_code
_entity_poly.pdbx_strand_id
1 'polypeptide(L)'
;MSSLLAQPSFLKALYVGNALWFTSAFYHFSFRQDLMMRKLSLRRSSRDAAVAALPSGDAWHHDIMAYLGGMNTALAALAVFRVYGLWRRVAGSAAAAPLSVRTADGDFSPDFMVLVVLGLGNCSQAVLNFTRSRASGRWIMGKGLDRITVLDAVFTVLDWAAALSGR
;
A
#
# COMPACT_ATOMS: atom_id res chain seq x y z
N MET A 1 25.44 -16.43 2.32
CA MET A 1 25.31 -15.06 1.77
C MET A 1 23.98 -14.50 2.26
N SER A 2 23.98 -13.37 2.97
CA SER A 2 22.72 -12.73 3.39
C SER A 2 21.99 -12.22 2.14
N SER A 3 20.74 -12.64 1.93
CA SER A 3 19.89 -12.08 0.87
C SER A 3 19.85 -10.56 0.99
N LEU A 4 20.06 -9.84 -0.12
CA LEU A 4 19.96 -8.37 -0.16
C LEU A 4 18.60 -7.87 0.37
N LEU A 5 17.55 -8.67 0.18
CA LEU A 5 16.18 -8.39 0.60
C LEU A 5 15.95 -8.55 2.12
N ALA A 6 16.85 -9.24 2.82
CA ALA A 6 16.81 -9.40 4.27
C ALA A 6 17.70 -8.39 5.01
N GLN A 7 18.42 -7.52 4.28
CA GLN A 7 19.29 -6.53 4.90
C GLN A 7 18.47 -5.46 5.66
N PRO A 8 18.89 -5.04 6.86
CA PRO A 8 18.15 -4.04 7.66
C PRO A 8 17.93 -2.71 6.93
N SER A 9 18.88 -2.29 6.10
CA SER A 9 18.78 -1.08 5.26
C SER A 9 17.68 -1.21 4.21
N PHE A 10 17.60 -2.36 3.53
CA PHE A 10 16.56 -2.66 2.55
C PHE A 10 15.18 -2.70 3.21
N LEU A 11 15.04 -3.44 4.32
CA LEU A 11 13.77 -3.51 5.05
C LEU A 11 13.30 -2.15 5.53
N LYS A 12 14.21 -1.32 6.04
CA LYS A 12 13.90 0.07 6.42
C LYS A 12 13.38 0.87 5.22
N ALA A 13 14.06 0.79 4.07
CA ALA A 13 13.62 1.48 2.86
C ALA A 13 12.24 0.99 2.39
N LEU A 14 12.00 -0.32 2.43
CA LEU A 14 10.73 -0.93 2.05
C LEU A 14 9.59 -0.48 2.97
N TYR A 15 9.79 -0.48 4.29
CA TYR A 15 8.78 0.01 5.23
C TYR A 15 8.53 1.51 5.11
N VAL A 16 9.55 2.32 4.84
CA VAL A 16 9.38 3.75 4.55
C VAL A 16 8.57 3.93 3.28
N GLY A 17 8.86 3.16 2.23
CA GLY A 17 8.11 3.16 0.99
C GLY A 17 6.63 2.84 1.20
N ASN A 18 6.33 1.74 1.90
CA ASN A 18 4.96 1.36 2.26
C ASN A 18 4.27 2.42 3.13
N ALA A 19 4.96 2.99 4.13
CA ALA A 19 4.41 4.04 4.98
C ALA A 19 4.03 5.28 4.16
N LEU A 20 4.91 5.73 3.25
CA LEU A 20 4.64 6.84 2.35
C LEU A 20 3.48 6.52 1.40
N TRP A 21 3.47 5.31 0.83
CA TRP A 21 2.46 4.86 -0.10
C TRP A 21 1.07 4.84 0.53
N PHE A 22 0.90 4.07 1.62
CA PHE A 22 -0.40 3.92 2.28
C PHE A 22 -0.87 5.21 2.96
N THR A 23 0.04 6.03 3.50
CA THR A 23 -0.33 7.36 4.03
C THR A 23 -0.80 8.28 2.91
N SER A 24 -0.11 8.26 1.76
CA SER A 24 -0.51 9.04 0.59
C SER A 24 -1.88 8.59 0.08
N ALA A 25 -2.11 7.27 -0.04
CA ALA A 25 -3.40 6.71 -0.45
C ALA A 25 -4.51 7.10 0.53
N PHE A 26 -4.29 6.94 1.84
CA PHE A 26 -5.22 7.38 2.88
C PHE A 26 -5.57 8.86 2.72
N TYR A 27 -4.58 9.75 2.66
CA TYR A 27 -4.82 11.19 2.59
C TYR A 27 -5.56 11.57 1.32
N HIS A 28 -5.12 11.08 0.17
CA HIS A 28 -5.66 11.47 -1.12
C HIS A 28 -7.06 10.92 -1.36
N PHE A 29 -7.33 9.67 -0.96
CA PHE A 29 -8.64 9.06 -1.16
C PHE A 29 -9.67 9.47 -0.10
N SER A 30 -9.23 9.86 1.09
CA SER A 30 -10.15 10.32 2.14
C SER A 30 -10.47 11.81 2.00
N PHE A 31 -9.49 12.66 1.64
CA PHE A 31 -9.63 14.12 1.74
C PHE A 31 -9.43 14.86 0.41
N ARG A 32 -8.92 14.21 -0.64
CA ARG A 32 -8.65 14.85 -1.95
C ARG A 32 -9.34 14.13 -3.11
N GLN A 33 -10.50 13.55 -2.84
CA GLN A 33 -11.29 12.74 -3.76
C GLN A 33 -11.51 13.40 -5.13
N ASP A 34 -11.98 14.65 -5.14
CA ASP A 34 -12.20 15.42 -6.38
C ASP A 34 -10.94 15.53 -7.23
N LEU A 35 -9.82 15.86 -6.58
CA LEU A 35 -8.52 15.99 -7.23
C LEU A 35 -8.12 14.65 -7.85
N MET A 36 -8.28 13.57 -7.09
CA MET A 36 -7.87 12.24 -7.49
C MET A 36 -8.71 11.71 -8.65
N MET A 37 -10.02 11.95 -8.62
CA MET A 37 -10.91 11.62 -9.73
C MET A 37 -10.54 12.36 -11.00
N ARG A 38 -10.30 13.66 -10.91
CA ARG A 38 -9.91 14.45 -12.09
C ARG A 38 -8.55 14.04 -12.65
N LYS A 39 -7.63 13.63 -11.77
CA LYS A 39 -6.25 13.30 -12.15
C LYS A 39 -6.08 11.89 -12.71
N LEU A 40 -6.78 10.91 -12.13
CA LEU A 40 -6.53 9.49 -12.40
C LEU A 40 -7.69 8.78 -13.08
N SER A 41 -8.90 9.33 -13.01
CA SER A 41 -10.03 8.73 -13.72
C SER A 41 -9.96 9.06 -15.20
N LEU A 42 -10.40 8.11 -16.02
CA LEU A 42 -10.54 8.29 -17.47
C LEU A 42 -11.93 8.82 -17.86
N ARG A 43 -12.72 9.26 -16.88
CA ARG A 43 -14.13 9.63 -17.07
C ARG A 43 -14.29 10.73 -18.11
N ARG A 44 -13.43 11.76 -18.08
CA ARG A 44 -13.41 12.86 -19.05
C ARG A 44 -13.26 12.38 -20.51
N SER A 45 -12.60 11.24 -20.71
CA SER A 45 -12.36 10.62 -22.03
C SER A 45 -13.31 9.44 -22.32
N SER A 46 -14.33 9.22 -21.48
CA SER A 46 -15.28 8.14 -21.68
C SER A 46 -16.09 8.35 -22.96
N ARG A 47 -16.40 7.25 -23.66
CA ARG A 47 -17.33 7.25 -24.80
C ARG A 47 -18.78 7.39 -24.37
N ASP A 48 -19.06 7.13 -23.10
CA ASP A 48 -20.37 7.34 -22.50
C ASP A 48 -20.50 8.80 -22.06
N ALA A 49 -21.45 9.52 -22.66
CA ALA A 49 -21.69 10.94 -22.41
C ALA A 49 -22.09 11.22 -20.95
N ALA A 50 -22.85 10.33 -20.31
CA ALA A 50 -23.25 10.49 -18.91
C ALA A 50 -22.04 10.38 -17.96
N VAL A 51 -21.11 9.47 -18.27
CA VAL A 51 -19.86 9.32 -17.52
C VAL A 51 -18.91 10.50 -17.77
N ALA A 52 -18.82 10.96 -19.02
CA ALA A 52 -17.97 12.10 -19.39
C ALA A 52 -18.42 13.42 -18.77
N ALA A 53 -19.73 13.60 -18.55
CA ALA A 53 -20.32 14.76 -17.89
C ALA A 53 -19.94 14.87 -16.40
N LEU A 54 -19.44 13.78 -15.78
CA LEU A 54 -19.09 13.72 -14.37
C LEU A 54 -17.58 13.43 -14.17
N PRO A 55 -16.68 14.34 -14.58
CA PRO A 55 -15.23 14.08 -14.57
C PRO A 55 -14.63 13.97 -13.16
N SER A 56 -15.27 14.56 -12.14
CA SER A 56 -14.90 14.38 -10.73
C SER A 56 -15.58 13.19 -10.06
N GLY A 57 -16.47 12.47 -10.75
CA GLY A 57 -17.31 11.45 -10.13
C GLY A 57 -18.64 11.98 -9.63
N ASP A 58 -19.45 11.06 -9.10
CA ASP A 58 -20.68 11.32 -8.35
C ASP A 58 -20.52 10.87 -6.89
N ALA A 59 -21.52 11.13 -6.04
CA ALA A 59 -21.47 10.80 -4.62
C ALA A 59 -21.02 9.35 -4.33
N TRP A 60 -21.48 8.38 -5.12
CA TRP A 60 -21.10 6.97 -4.95
C TRP A 60 -19.60 6.74 -5.18
N HIS A 61 -19.00 7.41 -6.16
CA HIS A 61 -17.55 7.31 -6.39
C HIS A 61 -16.75 7.94 -5.24
N HIS A 62 -17.27 9.01 -4.65
CA HIS A 62 -16.65 9.65 -3.48
C HIS A 62 -16.73 8.75 -2.24
N ASP A 63 -17.86 8.08 -2.01
CA ASP A 63 -18.01 7.12 -0.91
C ASP A 63 -17.03 5.94 -1.06
N ILE A 64 -16.85 5.44 -2.29
CA ILE A 64 -15.86 4.39 -2.56
C ILE A 64 -14.45 4.87 -2.27
N MET A 65 -14.07 6.08 -2.69
CA MET A 65 -12.74 6.58 -2.39
C MET A 65 -12.54 6.78 -0.88
N ALA A 66 -13.52 7.29 -0.15
CA ALA A 66 -13.43 7.39 1.31
C ALA A 66 -13.19 6.02 1.95
N TYR A 67 -13.92 5.00 1.49
CA TYR A 67 -13.76 3.62 1.93
C TYR A 67 -12.36 3.07 1.60
N LEU A 68 -11.87 3.26 0.38
CA LEU A 68 -10.51 2.89 -0.02
C LEU A 68 -9.46 3.61 0.82
N GLY A 69 -9.66 4.89 1.11
CA GLY A 69 -8.81 5.67 2.01
C GLY A 69 -8.74 5.05 3.40
N GLY A 70 -9.90 4.76 4.00
CA GLY A 70 -9.99 4.14 5.32
C GLY A 70 -9.32 2.77 5.41
N MET A 71 -9.43 1.93 4.38
CA MET A 71 -8.73 0.63 4.35
C MET A 71 -7.20 0.79 4.37
N ASN A 72 -6.67 1.84 3.73
CA ASN A 72 -5.24 2.11 3.73
C ASN A 72 -4.72 2.62 5.08
N THR A 73 -5.59 3.11 5.98
CA THR A 73 -5.17 3.62 7.30
C THR A 73 -4.49 2.57 8.16
N ALA A 74 -5.04 1.35 8.22
CA ALA A 74 -4.45 0.27 9.03
C ALA A 74 -3.08 -0.16 8.48
N LEU A 75 -2.94 -0.22 7.15
CA LEU A 75 -1.67 -0.55 6.49
C LEU A 75 -0.63 0.56 6.68
N ALA A 76 -1.05 1.83 6.60
CA ALA A 76 -0.21 2.98 6.90
C ALA A 76 0.29 2.95 8.35
N ALA A 77 -0.61 2.76 9.32
CA ALA A 77 -0.27 2.66 10.72
C ALA A 77 0.74 1.51 10.97
N LEU A 78 0.47 0.35 10.39
CA LEU A 78 1.36 -0.80 10.47
C LEU A 78 2.77 -0.46 9.96
N ALA A 79 2.90 0.08 8.75
CA ALA A 79 4.19 0.44 8.17
C ALA A 79 4.92 1.53 8.99
N VAL A 80 4.20 2.58 9.43
CA VAL A 80 4.76 3.67 10.26
C VAL A 80 5.29 3.15 11.59
N PHE A 81 4.54 2.30 12.29
CA PHE A 81 5.00 1.73 13.56
C PHE A 81 6.28 0.90 13.39
N ARG A 82 6.45 0.24 12.24
CA ARG A 82 7.67 -0.52 11.94
C ARG A 82 8.85 0.38 11.61
N VAL A 83 8.65 1.44 10.82
CA VAL A 83 9.67 2.47 10.60
C VAL A 83 10.11 3.08 11.94
N TYR A 84 9.17 3.42 12.81
CA TYR A 84 9.45 3.97 14.13
C TYR A 84 10.25 3.00 15.01
N GLY A 85 9.84 1.73 15.06
CA GLY A 85 10.56 0.68 15.79
C GLY A 85 12.01 0.49 15.31
N LEU A 86 12.21 0.48 13.98
CA LEU A 86 13.55 0.39 13.39
C LEU A 86 14.39 1.64 13.66
N TRP A 87 13.80 2.83 13.58
CA TRP A 87 14.53 4.08 13.84
C TRP A 87 14.99 4.19 15.29
N ARG A 88 14.14 3.81 16.26
CA ARG A 88 14.51 3.78 17.68
C ARG A 88 15.70 2.86 17.98
N ARG A 89 15.87 1.77 17.24
CA ARG A 89 17.04 0.88 17.37
C ARG A 89 18.33 1.54 16.89
N VAL A 90 18.26 2.30 15.80
CA VAL A 90 19.42 3.00 15.21
C VAL A 90 19.84 4.21 16.06
N ALA A 91 18.90 4.89 16.72
CA ALA A 91 19.13 6.12 17.46
C ALA A 91 19.67 5.93 18.91
N GLY A 92 19.94 4.71 19.37
CA GLY A 92 20.81 4.47 20.52
C GLY A 92 20.21 4.64 21.94
N SER A 93 19.02 4.11 22.24
CA SER A 93 18.47 4.23 23.61
C SER A 93 17.47 3.14 24.07
N ALA A 94 17.55 1.90 23.56
CA ALA A 94 16.86 0.79 24.20
C ALA A 94 17.71 -0.49 24.14
N ALA A 95 18.14 -0.95 25.32
CA ALA A 95 18.43 -2.36 25.51
C ALA A 95 17.24 -3.17 24.97
N ALA A 96 17.55 -4.06 24.03
CA ALA A 96 16.68 -4.95 23.29
C ALA A 96 15.34 -5.27 23.98
N ALA A 97 14.29 -4.50 23.68
CA ALA A 97 12.95 -5.08 23.61
C ALA A 97 12.87 -5.73 22.23
N PRO A 98 12.86 -7.07 22.15
CA PRO A 98 12.69 -7.72 20.89
C PRO A 98 11.30 -7.33 20.38
N LEU A 99 11.24 -6.81 19.15
CA LEU A 99 9.99 -6.90 18.41
C LEU A 99 9.72 -8.39 18.12
N SER A 100 10.67 -9.30 18.34
CA SER A 100 10.34 -10.71 18.35
C SER A 100 9.34 -11.05 19.45
N VAL A 101 8.25 -11.69 19.06
CA VAL A 101 7.39 -12.38 20.02
C VAL A 101 8.18 -13.62 20.43
N ARG A 102 8.65 -13.65 21.67
CA ARG A 102 9.34 -14.81 22.21
C ARG A 102 8.30 -15.91 22.42
N THR A 103 8.33 -16.91 21.57
CA THR A 103 7.47 -18.10 21.67
C THR A 103 8.27 -19.26 22.29
N ALA A 104 7.57 -20.32 22.71
CA ALA A 104 8.23 -21.54 23.19
C ALA A 104 9.18 -22.15 22.12
N ASP A 105 8.92 -21.87 20.84
CA ASP A 105 9.69 -22.34 19.68
C ASP A 105 10.82 -21.39 19.26
N GLY A 106 11.03 -20.27 19.98
CA GLY A 106 12.07 -19.28 19.70
C GLY A 106 11.55 -17.88 19.40
N ASP A 107 12.47 -16.99 19.02
CA ASP A 107 12.20 -15.59 18.70
C ASP A 107 11.54 -15.46 17.31
N PHE A 108 10.26 -15.11 17.26
CA PHE A 108 9.54 -14.87 16.01
C PHE A 108 9.84 -13.48 15.47
N SER A 109 10.51 -13.31 14.32
CA SER A 109 10.64 -11.97 13.71
C SER A 109 9.28 -11.50 13.15
N PRO A 110 8.65 -10.46 13.70
CA PRO A 110 7.39 -9.94 13.14
C PRO A 110 7.51 -9.38 11.73
N ASP A 111 8.72 -9.25 11.18
CA ASP A 111 8.90 -8.73 9.82
C ASP A 111 8.20 -9.63 8.80
N PHE A 112 8.23 -10.95 8.98
CA PHE A 112 7.50 -11.86 8.12
C PHE A 112 5.99 -11.54 8.07
N MET A 113 5.34 -11.42 9.23
CA MET A 113 3.89 -11.15 9.28
C MET A 113 3.53 -9.77 8.77
N VAL A 114 4.32 -8.75 9.13
CA VAL A 114 4.08 -7.40 8.62
C VAL A 114 4.19 -7.39 7.10
N LEU A 115 5.27 -7.93 6.54
CA LEU A 115 5.48 -7.93 5.10
C LEU A 115 4.41 -8.76 4.38
N VAL A 116 3.93 -9.86 4.95
CA VAL A 116 2.78 -10.59 4.40
C VAL A 116 1.51 -9.72 4.41
N VAL A 117 1.22 -9.00 5.49
CA VAL A 117 0.03 -8.13 5.57
C VAL A 117 0.12 -6.97 4.58
N LEU A 118 1.27 -6.29 4.50
CA LEU A 118 1.50 -5.21 3.53
C LEU A 118 1.42 -5.75 2.09
N GLY A 119 2.06 -6.89 1.84
CA GLY A 119 2.04 -7.56 0.54
C GLY A 119 0.65 -8.01 0.13
N LEU A 120 -0.19 -8.49 1.05
CA LEU A 120 -1.61 -8.78 0.78
C LEU A 120 -2.39 -7.50 0.49
N GLY A 121 -2.16 -6.43 1.25
CA GLY A 121 -2.75 -5.11 1.03
C GLY A 121 -2.49 -4.61 -0.39
N ASN A 122 -1.22 -4.54 -0.78
CA ASN A 122 -0.78 -4.14 -2.11
C ASN A 122 -1.30 -5.10 -3.21
N CYS A 123 -1.23 -6.42 -2.98
CA CYS A 123 -1.65 -7.42 -3.96
C CYS A 123 -3.14 -7.31 -4.28
N SER A 124 -3.98 -7.15 -3.25
CA SER A 124 -5.42 -7.03 -3.43
C SER A 124 -5.79 -5.83 -4.30
N GLN A 125 -5.11 -4.69 -4.14
CA GLN A 125 -5.33 -3.48 -4.93
C GLN A 125 -4.81 -3.67 -6.37
N ALA A 126 -3.61 -4.24 -6.54
CA ALA A 126 -3.04 -4.53 -7.85
C ALA A 126 -3.92 -5.49 -8.68
N VAL A 127 -4.37 -6.60 -8.08
CA VAL A 127 -5.24 -7.60 -8.74
C VAL A 127 -6.55 -6.95 -9.17
N LEU A 128 -7.20 -6.16 -8.31
CA LEU A 128 -8.44 -5.48 -8.66
C LEU A 128 -8.25 -4.52 -9.85
N ASN A 129 -7.17 -3.74 -9.83
CA ASN A 129 -6.83 -2.80 -10.90
C ASN A 129 -6.53 -3.50 -12.24
N PHE A 130 -5.82 -4.64 -12.22
CA PHE A 130 -5.50 -5.38 -13.44
C PHE A 130 -6.68 -6.20 -13.99
N THR A 131 -7.57 -6.73 -13.14
CA THR A 131 -8.62 -7.69 -13.54
C THR A 131 -9.99 -7.06 -13.72
N ARG A 132 -10.61 -6.57 -12.65
CA ARG A 132 -12.00 -6.04 -12.66
C ARG A 132 -12.08 -4.64 -13.26
N SER A 133 -11.12 -3.79 -12.93
CA SER A 133 -11.16 -2.37 -13.28
C SER A 133 -10.88 -2.10 -14.76
N ARG A 134 -10.09 -2.98 -15.41
CA ARG A 134 -9.71 -2.84 -16.81
C ARG A 134 -10.92 -2.83 -17.77
N ALA A 135 -11.94 -3.63 -17.46
CA ALA A 135 -13.10 -3.85 -18.35
C ALA A 135 -14.33 -2.99 -18.01
N SER A 136 -14.48 -2.51 -16.78
CA SER A 136 -15.75 -1.96 -16.31
C SER A 136 -16.05 -0.53 -16.77
N GLY A 137 -15.02 0.27 -17.11
CA GLY A 137 -15.17 1.69 -17.49
C GLY A 137 -15.69 2.62 -16.38
N ARG A 138 -16.24 2.05 -15.31
CA ARG A 138 -16.78 2.69 -14.10
C ARG A 138 -15.72 2.89 -13.02
N TRP A 139 -14.58 2.22 -13.16
CA TRP A 139 -13.54 2.28 -12.14
C TRP A 139 -12.80 3.62 -12.16
N ILE A 140 -12.55 4.10 -10.95
CA ILE A 140 -12.12 5.44 -10.56
C ILE A 140 -10.66 5.70 -10.94
N MET A 141 -9.81 4.66 -10.95
CA MET A 141 -8.37 4.81 -11.12
C MET A 141 -7.74 3.65 -11.85
N GLY A 142 -6.98 3.94 -12.89
CA GLY A 142 -6.02 2.99 -13.41
C GLY A 142 -6.54 1.97 -14.41
N LYS A 143 -6.04 2.10 -15.64
CA LYS A 143 -6.11 1.05 -16.65
C LYS A 143 -4.69 0.51 -16.85
N GLY A 144 -4.36 -0.59 -16.20
CA GLY A 144 -3.10 -1.30 -16.42
C GLY A 144 -1.90 -0.62 -15.77
N LEU A 145 -1.09 0.10 -16.53
CA LEU A 145 0.22 0.62 -16.10
C LEU A 145 0.17 2.06 -15.57
N ASP A 146 -0.95 2.46 -14.95
CA ASP A 146 -0.98 3.74 -14.25
C ASP A 146 -0.13 3.69 -12.97
N ARG A 147 0.19 4.87 -12.43
CA ARG A 147 1.13 5.01 -11.32
C ARG A 147 0.69 4.26 -10.06
N ILE A 148 -0.62 4.19 -9.78
CA ILE A 148 -1.13 3.52 -8.57
C ILE A 148 -0.96 2.03 -8.74
N THR A 149 -1.47 1.47 -9.84
CA THR A 149 -1.37 0.03 -10.11
C THR A 149 0.08 -0.45 -10.17
N VAL A 150 0.97 0.35 -10.77
CA VAL A 150 2.40 0.03 -10.81
C VAL A 150 3.01 0.05 -9.40
N LEU A 151 2.69 1.03 -8.57
CA LEU A 151 3.21 1.09 -7.19
C LEU A 151 2.68 -0.08 -6.35
N ASP A 152 1.39 -0.39 -6.42
CA ASP A 152 0.81 -1.55 -5.74
C ASP A 152 1.50 -2.85 -6.19
N ALA A 153 1.72 -3.03 -7.50
CA ALA A 153 2.39 -4.22 -8.01
C ALA A 153 3.86 -4.32 -7.56
N VAL A 154 4.59 -3.20 -7.56
CA VAL A 154 5.99 -3.15 -7.09
C VAL A 154 6.06 -3.47 -5.61
N PHE A 155 5.28 -2.81 -4.76
CA PHE A 155 5.29 -3.10 -3.33
C PHE A 155 4.81 -4.51 -3.01
N THR A 156 3.83 -5.04 -3.76
CA THR A 156 3.45 -6.46 -3.68
C THR A 156 4.66 -7.37 -3.85
N VAL A 157 5.40 -7.22 -4.95
CA VAL A 157 6.55 -8.08 -5.25
C VAL A 157 7.63 -7.92 -4.19
N LEU A 158 7.96 -6.69 -3.79
CA LEU A 158 9.00 -6.42 -2.82
C LEU A 158 8.65 -6.96 -1.42
N ASP A 159 7.40 -6.78 -0.98
CA ASP A 159 6.92 -7.25 0.32
C ASP A 159 6.97 -8.78 0.40
N TRP A 160 6.45 -9.47 -0.62
CA TRP A 160 6.49 -10.94 -0.68
C TRP A 160 7.91 -11.48 -0.79
N ALA A 161 8.75 -10.88 -1.65
CA ALA A 161 10.12 -11.32 -1.82
C ALA A 161 10.93 -11.12 -0.52
N ALA A 162 10.76 -9.98 0.17
CA ALA A 162 11.38 -9.72 1.45
C ALA A 162 10.91 -10.71 2.53
N ALA A 163 9.58 -10.94 2.63
CA ALA A 163 9.00 -11.88 3.59
C ALA A 163 9.58 -13.29 3.42
N LEU A 164 9.64 -13.79 2.18
CA LEU A 164 10.12 -15.14 1.89
C LEU A 164 11.64 -15.27 2.02
N SER A 165 12.39 -14.20 1.80
CA SER A 165 13.85 -14.20 1.92
C SER A 165 14.39 -14.16 3.36
N GLY A 166 13.53 -13.78 4.31
CA GLY A 166 13.86 -13.72 5.74
C GLY A 166 13.58 -15.03 6.50
N ARG A 167 13.15 -16.09 5.80
CA ARG A 167 13.04 -17.46 6.31
C ARG A 167 14.33 -18.22 6.01
#